data_AF-A0AB73BVI2-F1
#
_entry.id   AF-A0AB73BVI2-F1
#
_cell.length_a   1.000
_cell.length_b   1.000
_cell.length_c   1.000
_cell.angle_alpha   90.00
_cell.angle_beta   90.00
_cell.angle_gamma   90.00
#
_symmetry.space_group_name_H-M   'P 1'
#
loop_
_entity.id
_entity.type
_entity.pdbx_description
1 polymer ?
#
loop_
_entity_poly.entity_id
_entity_poly.type
_entity_poly.pdbx_seq_one_letter_code
_entity_poly.pdbx_strand_id
1 'polypeptide(L)' 'MSYTHLTIKQRNMIEILRKENYSTRKIATLLGVHHATMKREKLKVKRNSS' A
#
# COMPACT_ATOMS: atom_id res chain seq x y z
N MET A 1 1.69 -9.67 17.14
CA MET A 1 1.12 -8.79 16.09
C MET A 1 0.39 -9.69 15.11
N SER A 2 -0.93 -9.82 15.23
CA SER A 2 -1.71 -10.70 14.36
C SER A 2 -1.69 -10.15 12.94
N TYR A 3 -1.50 -11.04 11.95
CA TYR A 3 -1.35 -10.65 10.55
C TYR A 3 -2.71 -10.26 9.96
N THR A 4 -3.01 -8.97 9.99
CA THR A 4 -4.17 -8.42 9.29
C THR A 4 -3.82 -8.20 7.83
N HIS A 5 -4.35 -9.04 6.95
CA HIS A 5 -4.29 -8.81 5.52
C HIS A 5 -5.06 -7.53 5.17
N LEU A 6 -4.51 -6.75 4.22
CA LEU A 6 -5.23 -5.63 3.65
C LEU A 6 -6.48 -6.13 2.94
N THR A 7 -7.60 -5.45 3.18
CA THR A 7 -8.82 -5.66 2.42
C THR A 7 -8.62 -5.23 0.96
N ILE A 8 -9.45 -5.74 0.04
CA ILE A 8 -9.43 -5.34 -1.38
C ILE A 8 -9.58 -3.82 -1.51
N LYS A 9 -10.46 -3.20 -0.71
CA LYS A 9 -10.65 -1.75 -0.69
C LYS A 9 -9.37 -1.01 -0.29
N GLN A 10 -8.66 -1.48 0.74
CA GLN A 10 -7.39 -0.87 1.13
C GLN A 10 -6.33 -1.03 0.04
N ARG A 11 -6.23 -2.19 -0.62
CA ARG A 11 -5.31 -2.40 -1.76
C ARG A 11 -5.58 -1.45 -2.91
N ASN A 12 -6.85 -1.30 -3.32
CA ASN A 12 -7.23 -0.36 -4.39
C ASN A 12 -6.86 1.08 -4.02
N MET A 13 -7.08 1.49 -2.77
CA MET A 13 -6.70 2.83 -2.33
C MET A 13 -5.18 3.04 -2.34
N ILE A 14 -4.41 2.01 -1.96
CA ILE A 14 -2.94 2.06 -2.02
C ILE A 14 -2.47 2.25 -3.47
N GLU A 15 -3.05 1.54 -4.43
CA GLU A 15 -2.70 1.70 -5.85
C GLU A 15 -2.98 3.12 -6.37
N ILE A 16 -4.14 3.69 -6.03
CA ILE A 16 -4.52 5.05 -6.40
C ILE A 16 -3.54 6.06 -5.78
N LEU A 17 -3.33 6.00 -4.46
CA LEU A 17 -2.45 6.92 -3.76
C LEU A 17 -0.98 6.81 -4.22
N ARG A 18 -0.52 5.61 -4.61
CA ARG A 18 0.80 5.45 -5.22
C ARG A 18 0.90 6.08 -6.61
N LYS A 19 -0.16 5.98 -7.43
CA LYS A 19 -0.22 6.68 -8.74
C LYS A 19 -0.17 8.20 -8.56
N GLU A 20 -0.77 8.70 -7.49
CA GLU A 20 -0.70 10.11 -7.07
C GLU A 20 0.63 10.49 -6.38
N ASN A 21 1.61 9.58 -6.37
CA ASN A 21 2.96 9.80 -5.85
C ASN A 21 3.02 10.04 -4.32
N TYR A 22 2.05 9.54 -3.56
CA TYR A 22 2.09 9.61 -2.10
C TYR A 22 3.15 8.66 -1.55
N SER A 23 3.85 9.13 -0.51
CA SER A 23 4.82 8.29 0.19
C SER A 23 4.12 7.12 0.91
N THR A 24 4.78 5.97 0.96
CA THR A 24 4.25 4.77 1.65
C THR A 24 3.89 5.07 3.11
N ARG A 25 4.62 5.98 3.76
CA ARG A 25 4.34 6.44 5.14
C ARG A 25 3.04 7.21 5.22
N LYS A 26 2.80 8.16 4.29
CA LYS A 26 1.57 8.94 4.22
C LYS A 26 0.36 8.04 3.93
N ILE A 27 0.52 7.06 3.04
CA ILE A 27 -0.51 6.05 2.74
C ILE A 27 -0.84 5.20 3.97
N ALA A 28 0.18 4.73 4.71
CA ALA A 28 -0.01 3.95 5.93
C ALA A 28 -0.82 4.73 6.98
N THR A 29 -0.48 6.00 7.18
CA THR A 29 -1.22 6.90 8.09
C THR A 29 -2.66 7.12 7.63
N LEU A 30 -2.88 7.39 6.34
CA LEU A 30 -4.22 7.62 5.76
C LEU A 30 -5.14 6.40 5.89
N LEU A 31 -4.58 5.20 5.75
CA LEU A 31 -5.34 3.95 5.79
C LEU A 31 -5.43 3.33 7.19
N GLY A 32 -4.79 3.95 8.20
CA GLY A 32 -4.70 3.42 9.56
C GLY A 32 -3.97 2.07 9.64
N VAL A 33 -3.07 1.80 8.69
CA VAL A 33 -2.37 0.51 8.60
C VAL A 33 -0.94 0.66 9.11
N HIS A 34 -0.47 -0.33 9.85
CA HIS A 34 0.94 -0.38 10.22
C HIS A 34 1.85 -0.44 8.98
N HIS A 35 2.92 0.36 9.02
CA HIS A 35 3.94 0.40 7.98
C HIS A 35 4.54 -0.99 7.66
N ALA A 36 4.59 -1.89 8.63
CA ALA A 36 5.05 -3.27 8.44
C ALA A 36 4.13 -4.07 7.51
N THR A 37 2.81 -3.85 7.60
CA THR A 37 1.83 -4.46 6.69
C THR A 37 1.97 -3.89 5.28
N MET A 38 2.18 -2.59 5.14
CA MET A 38 2.47 -1.93 3.86
C MET A 38 3.78 -2.43 3.21
N LYS A 39 4.82 -2.70 4.00
CA LYS A 39 6.10 -3.23 3.50
C LYS A 39 6.00 -4.69 3.05
N ARG A 40 5.10 -5.46 3.69
CA ARG A 40 4.81 -6.86 3.33
C ARG A 40 3.89 -6.98 2.13
N GLU A 41 3.05 -5.99 1.89
CA GLU A 41 2.22 -5.93 0.69
C GLU A 41 3.14 -5.84 -0.53
N LYS A 42 3.34 -6.98 -1.20
CA LYS A 42 4.02 -7.06 -2.49
C LYS A 42 3.12 -6.43 -3.55
N LEU A 43 3.01 -5.10 -3.53
CA LEU A 43 2.48 -4.34 -4.64
C LEU A 43 3.40 -4.64 -5.81
N LYS A 44 2.97 -5.53 -6.71
CA LYS A 44 3.56 -5.70 -8.04
C LYS A 44 3.35 -4.37 -8.76
N VAL A 45 4.18 -3.38 -8.45
CA VAL A 45 4.44 -2.29 -9.37
C VAL A 45 5.09 -3.01 -10.55
N LYS A 46 4.28 -3.41 -11.54
CA LYS A 46 4.78 -3.63 -12.88
C LYS A 46 5.45 -2.30 -13.22
N ARG A 47 6.77 -2.24 -13.01
CA ARG A 47 7.59 -1.32 -13.77
C ARG A 47 7.31 -1.77 -15.19
N ASN A 48 6.54 -0.99 -15.93
CA ASN A 48 6.69 -0.96 -17.36
C ASN A 48 8.08 -0.37 -17.59
N SER A 49 9.09 -1.22 -17.36
CA SER A 49 10.43 -1.00 -17.86
C SER A 49 10.30 -1.09 -19.38
N SER A 50 10.78 -0.03 -20.00
CA SER A 50 10.84 0.29 -21.42
C SER A 50 11.05 -0.89 -22.35
#